data_AF-A0A8I6Z4P7-F1
#
_entry.id   AF-A0A8I6Z4P7-F1
#
_cell.length_a   1.000
_cell.length_b   1.000
_cell.length_c   1.000
_cell.angle_alpha   90.00
_cell.angle_beta   90.00
_cell.angle_gamma   90.00
#
_symmetry.space_group_name_H-M   'P 1'
#
loop_
_entity.id
_entity.type
_entity.pdbx_description
1 polymer ?
#
loop_
_entity_poly.entity_id
_entity_poly.type
_entity_poly.pdbx_seq_one_letter_code
_entity_poly.pdbx_strand_id
1 'polypeptide(L)'
;MVSWSEGSSSSWDDDSVTSQLPRTIPSYEWGGIAHELSSRCMHLEPCVRQVAFQSTDTGRCFLACAKEKVEEKFCCLEWIDPEWSVAMQFCIGQLWSMHDKENEDIIRDNLKLGEENFKIVGEKRRMEEELRFFKLDFAKMVAHKEEAISQLGSARLAITDLKEELEKKKLANHSSINLRQVLRAKAEKERDQLVLERDRMKEEKKKLEHIISDMMKQNHGYKDKVKKFKEICDEF
;
A
#
# COMPACT_ATOMS: atom_id res chain seq x y z
N MET A 1 -4.03 -15.41 33.60
CA MET A 1 -3.75 -15.95 34.95
C MET A 1 -2.58 -16.89 34.81
N VAL A 2 -1.41 -16.51 35.29
CA VAL A 2 -0.22 -17.34 35.27
C VAL A 2 0.06 -17.68 36.73
N SER A 3 -0.17 -18.94 37.09
CA SER A 3 0.11 -19.46 38.43
C SER A 3 1.60 -19.73 38.54
N TRP A 4 2.27 -18.99 39.41
CA TRP A 4 3.62 -19.29 39.86
C TRP A 4 3.50 -20.23 41.06
N SER A 5 4.00 -21.45 40.92
CA SER A 5 4.22 -22.31 42.07
C SER A 5 5.52 -21.88 42.74
N GLU A 6 5.38 -21.06 43.79
CA GLU A 6 6.38 -20.94 44.84
C GLU A 6 6.40 -22.26 45.63
N GLY A 7 7.55 -22.92 45.73
CA GLY A 7 7.59 -24.20 46.40
C GLY A 7 8.92 -24.92 46.34
N SER A 8 9.85 -24.42 47.15
CA SER A 8 10.73 -25.24 47.99
C SER A 8 12.10 -25.68 47.49
N SER A 9 13.03 -25.34 48.39
CA SER A 9 14.23 -26.07 48.78
C SER A 9 15.46 -25.84 47.92
N SER A 10 16.15 -24.76 48.27
CA SER A 10 17.61 -24.70 48.27
C SER A 10 18.16 -25.89 49.08
N SER A 11 18.40 -27.01 48.40
CA SER A 11 19.23 -28.09 48.91
C SER A 11 20.68 -27.67 48.74
N TRP A 12 21.21 -27.02 49.76
CA TRP A 12 22.64 -27.04 50.02
C TRP A 12 22.95 -28.48 50.47
N ASP A 13 24.14 -28.98 50.10
CA ASP A 13 24.64 -30.34 50.34
C ASP A 13 24.19 -31.42 49.34
N ASP A 14 24.93 -31.51 48.24
CA ASP A 14 25.40 -32.82 47.77
C ASP A 14 26.86 -32.66 47.33
N ASP A 15 27.76 -32.70 48.32
CA ASP A 15 29.19 -33.04 48.16
C ASP A 15 29.32 -34.52 47.75
N SER A 16 28.57 -34.93 46.72
CA SER A 16 28.89 -36.10 45.94
C SER A 16 30.15 -35.73 45.18
N VAL A 17 31.30 -35.99 45.81
CA VAL A 17 32.60 -36.14 45.17
C VAL A 17 32.46 -37.31 44.19
N THR A 18 31.69 -37.07 43.12
CA THR A 18 31.71 -37.91 41.94
C THR A 18 33.15 -37.84 41.49
N SER A 19 33.84 -38.97 41.56
CA SER A 19 35.28 -39.11 41.41
C SER A 19 35.78 -38.80 40.00
N GLN A 20 35.17 -37.85 39.29
CA GLN A 20 35.47 -37.47 37.93
C GLN A 20 36.94 -37.09 37.78
N LEU A 21 37.56 -37.53 36.68
CA LEU A 21 38.93 -37.13 36.35
C LEU A 21 38.99 -35.59 36.30
N PRO A 22 40.02 -34.97 36.90
CA PRO A 22 40.17 -33.53 36.82
C PRO A 22 40.25 -33.06 35.37
N ARG A 23 39.72 -31.87 35.08
CA ARG A 23 40.01 -31.19 33.81
C ARG A 23 41.51 -31.06 33.65
N THR A 24 42.00 -31.17 32.41
CA THR A 24 43.44 -31.16 32.12
C THR A 24 43.85 -29.99 31.26
N ILE A 25 45.09 -29.54 31.43
CA ILE A 25 45.75 -28.59 30.53
C ILE A 25 46.90 -29.30 29.81
N PRO A 26 47.16 -29.03 28.50
CA PRO A 26 48.33 -29.58 27.83
C PRO A 26 49.63 -29.08 28.48
N SER A 27 50.59 -29.99 28.65
CA SER A 27 51.95 -29.67 29.08
C SER A 27 52.95 -30.32 28.13
N TYR A 28 53.94 -29.52 27.70
CA TYR A 28 55.01 -30.00 26.84
C TYR A 28 56.05 -30.81 27.62
N GLU A 29 56.28 -30.44 28.88
CA GLU A 29 57.28 -31.07 29.75
C GLU A 29 56.74 -32.33 30.42
N TRP A 30 55.43 -32.37 30.69
CA TRP A 30 54.75 -33.48 31.35
C TRP A 30 53.52 -33.92 30.55
N GLY A 31 53.73 -34.83 29.60
CA GLY A 31 52.68 -35.37 28.75
C GLY A 31 53.05 -36.69 28.10
N GLY A 32 52.08 -37.31 27.43
CA GLY A 32 52.28 -38.56 26.69
C GLY A 32 52.08 -39.82 27.52
N ILE A 33 52.49 -40.97 26.96
CA ILE A 33 52.25 -42.30 27.53
C ILE A 33 53.33 -42.64 28.57
N ALA A 34 52.90 -43.08 29.76
CA ALA A 34 53.77 -43.61 30.79
C ALA A 34 54.10 -45.09 30.49
N HIS A 35 55.26 -45.34 29.89
CA HIS A 35 55.70 -46.69 29.47
C HIS A 35 56.28 -47.55 30.61
N GLU A 36 56.37 -47.02 31.83
CA GLU A 36 56.88 -47.74 33.00
C GLU A 36 55.91 -48.89 33.39
N LEU A 37 56.44 -50.07 33.75
CA LEU A 37 55.61 -51.25 34.05
C LEU A 37 54.69 -51.04 35.25
N SER A 38 55.06 -50.15 36.19
CA SER A 38 54.26 -49.71 37.33
C SER A 38 53.10 -48.79 36.94
N SER A 39 53.12 -48.21 35.73
CA SER A 39 52.14 -47.20 35.27
C SER A 39 51.12 -47.80 34.29
N ARG A 40 50.69 -49.04 34.52
CA ARG A 40 49.60 -49.67 33.74
C ARG A 40 48.28 -49.53 34.49
N CYS A 41 47.22 -49.19 33.76
CA CYS A 41 45.87 -49.14 34.31
C CYS A 41 45.32 -50.56 34.53
N MET A 42 44.17 -50.70 35.20
CA MET A 42 43.50 -52.01 35.36
C MET A 42 43.11 -52.68 34.02
N HIS A 43 43.15 -51.98 32.89
CA HIS A 43 43.01 -52.57 31.55
C HIS A 43 44.33 -53.12 30.99
N LEU A 44 45.39 -53.13 31.80
CA LEU A 44 46.76 -53.52 31.44
C LEU A 44 47.38 -52.66 30.34
N GLU A 45 46.81 -51.50 30.04
CA GLU A 45 47.35 -50.52 29.09
C GLU A 45 48.21 -49.48 29.82
N PRO A 46 49.24 -48.91 29.16
CA PRO A 46 49.97 -47.77 29.70
C PRO A 46 49.07 -46.57 30.02
N CYS A 47 49.26 -45.97 31.20
CA CYS A 47 48.59 -44.72 31.59
C CYS A 47 49.10 -43.53 30.78
N VAL A 48 48.35 -42.43 30.81
CA VAL A 48 48.72 -41.14 30.21
C VAL A 48 49.11 -40.15 31.31
N ARG A 49 50.21 -39.44 31.11
CA ARG A 49 50.64 -38.32 31.95
C ARG A 49 49.80 -37.10 31.64
N GLN A 50 49.17 -36.55 32.67
CA GLN A 50 48.27 -35.40 32.58
C GLN A 50 48.60 -34.37 33.67
N VAL A 51 48.25 -33.11 33.40
CA VAL A 51 48.36 -32.00 34.36
C VAL A 51 46.96 -31.48 34.65
N ALA A 52 46.60 -31.42 35.93
CA ALA A 52 45.30 -30.95 36.37
C ALA A 52 45.15 -29.45 36.15
N PHE A 53 43.94 -29.04 35.78
CA PHE A 53 43.51 -27.65 35.61
C PHE A 53 42.10 -27.51 36.17
N GLN A 54 42.00 -27.72 37.47
CA GLN A 54 40.74 -27.68 38.20
C GLN A 54 41.00 -27.41 39.67
N SER A 55 40.31 -26.40 40.21
CA SER A 55 40.31 -26.09 41.64
C SER A 55 41.73 -25.99 42.21
N THR A 56 41.90 -26.39 43.47
CA THR A 56 43.16 -26.38 44.21
C THR A 56 44.21 -27.35 43.65
N ASP A 57 43.86 -28.27 42.76
CA ASP A 57 44.82 -29.21 42.16
C ASP A 57 45.47 -28.70 40.88
N THR A 58 45.11 -27.49 40.42
CA THR A 58 45.72 -26.90 39.22
C THR A 58 47.25 -26.96 39.25
N GLY A 59 47.82 -27.49 38.18
CA GLY A 59 49.26 -27.68 37.98
C GLY A 59 49.80 -29.02 38.47
N ARG A 60 49.04 -29.83 39.21
CA ARG A 60 49.51 -31.14 39.70
C ARG A 60 49.51 -32.19 38.59
N CYS A 61 50.55 -33.00 38.59
CA CYS A 61 50.75 -34.11 37.67
C CYS A 61 50.06 -35.37 38.16
N PHE A 62 49.34 -36.05 37.27
CA PHE A 62 48.72 -37.35 37.54
C PHE A 62 48.78 -38.29 36.34
N LEU A 63 48.55 -39.57 36.60
CA LEU A 63 48.37 -40.61 35.61
C LEU A 63 46.88 -40.96 35.50
N ALA A 64 46.39 -41.02 34.25
CA ALA A 64 45.02 -41.39 33.94
C ALA A 64 44.94 -42.43 32.83
N CYS A 65 43.77 -43.07 32.68
CA CYS A 65 43.60 -44.11 31.69
C CYS A 65 43.52 -43.48 30.29
N ALA A 66 44.21 -44.08 29.31
CA ALA A 66 44.13 -43.64 27.92
C ALA A 66 42.76 -43.95 27.26
N LYS A 67 41.95 -44.85 27.84
CA LYS A 67 40.67 -45.28 27.27
C LYS A 67 39.55 -44.33 27.71
N GLU A 68 38.89 -43.70 26.75
CA GLU A 68 37.71 -42.83 26.94
C GLU A 68 36.39 -43.59 27.24
N LYS A 69 36.42 -44.92 27.44
CA LYS A 69 35.17 -45.69 27.55
C LYS A 69 34.45 -45.42 28.88
N VAL A 70 33.30 -44.75 28.74
CA VAL A 70 32.44 -44.14 29.76
C VAL A 70 31.84 -45.13 30.78
N GLU A 71 31.91 -46.44 30.54
CA GLU A 71 31.17 -47.43 31.33
C GLU A 71 31.95 -48.00 32.54
N GLU A 72 33.29 -47.85 32.58
CA GLU A 72 34.11 -48.25 33.72
C GLU A 72 34.81 -47.01 34.31
N LYS A 73 34.11 -46.37 35.24
CA LYS A 73 34.60 -45.23 36.02
C LYS A 73 35.88 -45.63 36.78
N PHE A 74 37.01 -45.08 36.33
CA PHE A 74 38.29 -45.01 37.05
C PHE A 74 39.14 -46.27 37.05
N CYS A 75 39.70 -46.56 35.88
CA CYS A 75 40.71 -47.60 35.72
C CYS A 75 42.12 -47.19 36.21
N CYS A 76 42.39 -45.89 36.30
CA CYS A 76 43.55 -45.33 37.02
C CYS A 76 43.39 -43.82 37.21
N LEU A 77 43.60 -43.35 38.43
CA LEU A 77 43.88 -41.96 38.80
C LEU A 77 44.97 -42.04 39.89
N GLU A 78 46.20 -41.71 39.52
CA GLU A 78 47.34 -41.71 40.46
C GLU A 78 48.02 -40.35 40.43
N TRP A 79 48.03 -39.66 41.56
CA TRP A 79 48.76 -38.40 41.71
C TRP A 79 50.25 -38.67 41.82
N ILE A 80 51.04 -38.03 40.96
CA ILE A 80 52.51 -38.09 40.99
C ILE A 80 53.05 -37.00 41.92
N ASP A 81 52.47 -35.81 41.82
CA ASP A 81 52.84 -34.70 42.71
C ASP A 81 52.12 -34.86 44.06
N PRO A 82 52.82 -34.56 45.18
CA PRO A 82 52.15 -34.43 46.46
C PRO A 82 51.08 -33.34 46.40
N GLU A 83 50.18 -33.35 47.37
CA GLU A 83 49.28 -32.21 47.54
C GLU A 83 50.08 -30.92 47.71
N TRP A 84 49.57 -29.85 47.11
CA TRP A 84 50.14 -28.53 47.33
C TRP A 84 50.12 -28.17 48.81
N SER A 85 51.10 -27.37 49.24
CA SER A 85 51.07 -26.80 50.59
C SER A 85 49.77 -26.01 50.79
N VAL A 86 49.31 -25.92 52.05
CA VAL A 86 48.08 -25.17 52.39
C VAL A 86 48.12 -23.74 51.83
N ALA A 87 49.28 -23.08 51.88
CA ALA A 87 49.46 -21.75 51.31
C ALA A 87 49.23 -21.72 49.80
N MET A 88 49.74 -22.72 49.06
CA MET A 88 49.59 -22.80 47.61
C MET A 88 48.16 -23.18 47.20
N GLN A 89 47.52 -24.13 47.90
CA GLN A 89 46.10 -24.45 47.68
C GLN A 89 45.22 -23.21 47.86
N PHE A 90 45.48 -22.42 48.91
CA PHE A 90 44.76 -21.18 49.17
C PHE A 90 44.95 -20.16 48.03
N CYS A 91 46.18 -19.94 47.56
CA CYS A 91 46.45 -19.03 46.44
C CYS A 91 45.75 -19.48 45.15
N ILE A 92 45.80 -20.77 44.81
CA ILE A 92 45.12 -21.32 43.62
C ILE A 92 43.59 -21.19 43.77
N GLY A 93 43.06 -21.50 44.95
CA GLY A 93 41.64 -21.36 45.25
C GLY A 93 41.16 -19.92 45.11
N GLN A 94 41.95 -18.94 45.53
CA GLN A 94 41.64 -17.52 45.31
C GLN A 94 41.63 -17.14 43.83
N LEU A 95 42.59 -17.62 43.04
CA LEU A 95 42.63 -17.37 41.59
C LEU A 95 41.38 -17.90 40.90
N TRP A 96 40.95 -19.13 41.21
CA TRP A 96 39.70 -19.69 40.70
C TRP A 96 38.48 -18.89 41.16
N SER A 97 38.42 -18.51 42.43
CA SER A 97 37.31 -17.70 42.96
C SER A 97 37.18 -16.35 42.22
N MET A 98 38.30 -15.72 41.87
CA MET A 98 38.29 -14.50 41.07
C MET A 98 37.80 -14.74 39.63
N HIS A 99 38.31 -15.79 38.99
CA HIS A 99 37.90 -16.18 37.63
C HIS A 99 36.41 -16.55 37.56
N ASP A 100 35.91 -17.30 38.53
CA ASP A 100 34.52 -17.74 38.56
C ASP A 100 33.59 -16.54 38.79
N LYS A 101 33.97 -15.62 39.67
CA LYS A 101 33.25 -14.37 39.87
C LYS A 101 33.21 -13.51 38.59
N GLU A 102 34.34 -13.38 37.89
CA GLU A 102 34.39 -12.63 36.63
C GLU A 102 33.48 -13.27 35.57
N ASN A 103 33.48 -14.59 35.45
CA ASN A 103 32.58 -15.30 34.56
C ASN A 103 31.11 -15.14 34.95
N GLU A 104 30.78 -15.20 36.23
CA GLU A 104 29.42 -14.94 36.72
C GLU A 104 28.95 -13.53 36.36
N ASP A 105 29.81 -12.52 36.52
CA ASP A 105 29.50 -11.14 36.17
C ASP A 105 29.31 -10.97 34.65
N ILE A 106 30.18 -11.60 33.83
CA ILE A 106 30.02 -11.63 32.36
C ILE A 106 28.70 -12.29 31.95
N ILE A 107 28.36 -13.44 32.55
CA ILE A 107 27.11 -14.14 32.26
C ILE A 107 25.91 -13.26 32.65
N ARG A 108 25.96 -12.64 33.82
CA ARG A 108 24.92 -11.74 34.32
C ARG A 108 24.70 -10.55 33.37
N ASP A 109 25.76 -9.93 32.88
CA ASP A 109 25.65 -8.80 31.97
C ASP A 109 25.17 -9.21 30.58
N ASN A 110 25.62 -10.37 30.07
CA ASN A 110 25.10 -10.94 28.83
C ASN A 110 23.60 -11.25 28.92
N LEU A 111 23.11 -11.72 30.07
CA LEU A 111 21.68 -11.93 30.30
C LEU A 111 20.90 -10.62 30.23
N LYS A 112 21.37 -9.56 30.91
CA LYS A 112 20.74 -8.23 30.83
C LYS A 112 20.70 -7.69 29.40
N LEU A 113 21.82 -7.77 28.68
CA LEU A 113 21.90 -7.36 27.28
C LEU A 113 20.95 -8.19 26.39
N GLY A 114 20.81 -9.48 26.67
CA GLY A 114 19.86 -10.36 26.00
C GLY A 114 18.41 -9.93 26.21
N GLU A 115 18.03 -9.59 27.44
CA GLU A 115 16.69 -9.09 27.79
C GLU A 115 16.39 -7.75 27.10
N GLU A 116 17.33 -6.80 27.13
CA GLU A 116 17.20 -5.51 26.46
C GLU A 116 17.07 -5.68 24.94
N ASN A 117 17.90 -6.53 24.33
CA ASN A 117 17.82 -6.85 22.91
C ASN A 117 16.47 -7.47 22.55
N PHE A 118 15.96 -8.40 23.37
CA PHE A 118 14.64 -8.99 23.15
C PHE A 118 13.54 -7.93 23.13
N LYS A 119 13.58 -6.97 24.07
CA LYS A 119 12.64 -5.84 24.11
C LYS A 119 12.74 -4.97 22.85
N ILE A 120 13.95 -4.57 22.47
CA ILE A 120 14.19 -3.73 21.28
C ILE A 120 13.71 -4.43 20.01
N VAL A 121 14.00 -5.72 19.85
CA VAL A 121 13.54 -6.52 18.70
C VAL A 121 12.02 -6.62 18.66
N GLY A 122 11.37 -6.75 19.83
CA GLY A 122 9.92 -6.70 19.95
C GLY A 122 9.32 -5.37 19.50
N GLU A 123 9.88 -4.24 19.96
CA GLU A 123 9.45 -2.91 19.57
C GLU A 123 9.67 -2.64 18.07
N LYS A 124 10.81 -3.06 17.52
CA LYS A 124 11.11 -2.99 16.09
C LYS A 124 10.05 -3.71 15.26
N ARG A 125 9.72 -4.96 15.62
CA ARG A 125 8.70 -5.75 14.92
C ARG A 125 7.33 -5.06 14.91
N ARG A 126 6.94 -4.46 16.04
CA ARG A 126 5.68 -3.70 16.14
C ARG A 126 5.68 -2.48 15.22
N MET A 127 6.76 -1.68 15.21
CA MET A 127 6.87 -0.52 14.33
C MET A 127 6.87 -0.90 12.85
N GLU A 128 7.50 -2.02 12.48
CA GLU A 128 7.49 -2.54 11.11
C GLU A 128 6.08 -2.92 10.66
N GLU A 129 5.26 -3.49 11.54
CA GLU A 129 3.87 -3.83 11.26
C GLU A 129 2.99 -2.58 11.12
N GLU A 130 3.13 -1.60 12.02
CA GLU A 130 2.45 -0.31 11.93
C GLU A 130 2.80 0.41 10.61
N LEU A 131 4.07 0.37 10.20
CA LEU A 131 4.52 0.92 8.92
C LEU A 131 3.88 0.20 7.73
N ARG A 132 3.67 -1.12 7.82
CA ARG A 132 3.01 -1.91 6.77
C ARG A 132 1.55 -1.48 6.60
N PHE A 133 0.82 -1.32 7.71
CA PHE A 133 -0.55 -0.81 7.67
C PHE A 133 -0.63 0.61 7.13
N PHE A 134 0.25 1.50 7.59
CA PHE A 134 0.31 2.86 7.09
C PHE A 134 0.54 2.93 5.57
N LYS A 135 1.47 2.13 5.03
CA LYS A 135 1.71 2.05 3.59
C LYS A 135 0.48 1.59 2.81
N LEU A 136 -0.25 0.61 3.34
CA LEU A 136 -1.47 0.11 2.71
C LEU A 136 -2.57 1.18 2.68
N ASP A 137 -2.77 1.89 3.79
CA ASP A 137 -3.78 2.95 3.87
C ASP A 137 -3.41 4.17 3.03
N PHE A 138 -2.12 4.50 2.95
CA PHE A 138 -1.61 5.52 2.03
C PHE A 138 -1.90 5.14 0.57
N ALA A 139 -1.63 3.89 0.18
CA ALA A 139 -1.91 3.41 -1.18
C ALA A 139 -3.41 3.49 -1.52
N LYS A 140 -4.30 3.10 -0.59
CA LYS A 140 -5.75 3.27 -0.77
C LYS A 140 -6.15 4.73 -0.94
N MET A 141 -5.61 5.62 -0.10
CA MET A 141 -5.89 7.06 -0.20
C MET A 141 -5.47 7.63 -1.55
N VAL A 142 -4.29 7.24 -2.05
CA VAL A 142 -3.80 7.66 -3.37
C VAL A 142 -4.75 7.17 -4.46
N ALA A 143 -5.14 5.89 -4.45
CA ALA A 143 -6.06 5.35 -5.44
C ALA A 143 -7.42 6.08 -5.44
N HIS A 144 -7.99 6.36 -4.25
CA HIS A 144 -9.24 7.13 -4.14
C HIS A 144 -9.09 8.56 -4.70
N LYS A 145 -7.95 9.22 -4.45
CA LYS A 145 -7.69 10.56 -4.99
C LYS A 145 -7.51 10.54 -6.50
N GLU A 146 -6.81 9.56 -7.04
CA GLU A 146 -6.65 9.39 -8.49
C GLU A 146 -8.02 9.19 -9.16
N GLU A 147 -8.88 8.35 -8.59
CA GLU A 147 -10.25 8.17 -9.08
C GLU A 147 -11.04 9.48 -9.07
N ALA A 148 -10.99 10.24 -7.97
CA ALA A 148 -11.67 11.54 -7.88
C ALA A 148 -11.15 12.54 -8.92
N ILE A 149 -9.84 12.53 -9.21
CA ILE A 149 -9.25 13.36 -10.26
C ILE A 149 -9.76 12.95 -11.64
N SER A 150 -9.83 11.64 -11.93
CA SER A 150 -10.39 11.13 -13.19
C SER A 150 -11.85 11.54 -13.37
N GLN A 151 -12.68 11.39 -12.33
CA GLN A 151 -14.08 11.79 -12.36
C GLN A 151 -14.24 13.30 -12.61
N LEU A 152 -13.42 14.13 -11.94
CA LEU A 152 -13.42 15.58 -12.14
C LEU A 152 -13.01 15.95 -13.57
N GLY A 153 -12.04 15.23 -14.15
CA GLY A 153 -11.65 15.36 -15.55
C GLY A 153 -12.82 15.08 -16.50
N SER A 154 -13.52 13.96 -16.31
CA SER A 154 -14.71 13.60 -17.11
C SER A 154 -15.83 14.62 -16.98
N ALA A 155 -16.13 15.09 -15.77
CA ALA A 155 -17.15 16.13 -15.54
C ALA A 155 -16.80 17.44 -16.25
N ARG A 156 -15.53 17.84 -16.25
CA ARG A 156 -15.06 19.05 -16.94
C ARG A 156 -15.21 18.96 -18.46
N LEU A 157 -14.97 17.78 -19.04
CA LEU A 157 -15.22 17.53 -20.46
C LEU A 157 -16.71 17.65 -20.78
N ALA A 158 -17.58 16.97 -20.02
CA ALA A 158 -19.03 17.03 -20.22
C ALA A 158 -19.59 18.47 -20.11
N ILE A 159 -19.08 19.27 -19.15
CA ILE A 159 -19.44 20.69 -19.03
C ILE A 159 -19.03 21.49 -20.27
N THR A 160 -17.86 21.19 -20.83
CA THR A 160 -17.37 21.87 -22.04
C THR A 160 -18.25 21.54 -23.24
N ASP A 161 -18.58 20.27 -23.45
CA ASP A 161 -19.46 19.82 -24.54
C ASP A 161 -20.85 20.45 -24.43
N LEU A 162 -21.45 20.44 -23.23
CA LEU A 162 -22.76 21.06 -23.00
C LEU A 162 -22.74 22.57 -23.24
N LYS A 163 -21.62 23.24 -22.94
CA LYS A 163 -21.45 24.67 -23.20
C LYS A 163 -21.37 24.96 -24.70
N GLU A 164 -20.65 24.15 -25.47
CA GLU A 164 -20.62 24.29 -26.92
C GLU A 164 -22.00 24.06 -27.55
N GLU A 165 -22.72 23.02 -27.12
CA GLU A 165 -24.08 22.75 -27.58
C GLU A 165 -25.07 23.86 -27.22
N LEU A 166 -24.92 24.48 -26.04
CA LEU A 166 -25.71 25.64 -25.65
C LEU A 166 -25.47 26.83 -26.59
N GLU A 167 -24.21 27.14 -26.92
CA GLU A 167 -23.88 28.24 -27.84
C GLU A 167 -24.38 27.96 -29.27
N LYS A 168 -24.25 26.72 -29.76
CA LYS A 168 -24.84 26.31 -31.05
C LYS A 168 -26.35 26.51 -31.07
N LYS A 169 -27.06 26.07 -30.03
CA LYS A 169 -28.52 26.27 -29.90
C LYS A 169 -28.89 27.74 -29.84
N LYS A 170 -28.11 28.57 -29.15
CA LYS A 170 -28.32 30.01 -29.08
C LYS A 170 -28.22 30.67 -30.45
N LEU A 171 -27.20 30.33 -31.24
CA LEU A 171 -27.04 30.82 -32.62
C LEU A 171 -28.18 30.33 -33.53
N ALA A 172 -28.57 29.06 -33.43
CA ALA A 172 -29.69 28.50 -34.20
C ALA A 172 -31.02 29.20 -33.87
N ASN A 173 -31.29 29.45 -32.59
CA ASN A 173 -32.47 30.20 -32.15
C ASN A 173 -32.46 31.64 -32.70
N HIS A 174 -31.32 32.34 -32.62
CA HIS A 174 -31.20 33.69 -33.15
C HIS A 174 -31.44 33.73 -34.67
N SER A 175 -30.86 32.78 -35.40
CA SER A 175 -31.11 32.63 -36.85
C SER A 175 -32.59 32.36 -37.16
N SER A 176 -33.24 31.47 -36.39
CA SER A 176 -34.67 31.16 -36.52
C SER A 176 -35.57 32.37 -36.24
N ILE A 177 -35.23 33.19 -35.25
CA ILE A 177 -35.96 34.44 -34.93
C ILE A 177 -35.82 35.43 -36.09
N ASN A 178 -34.60 35.64 -36.58
CA ASN A 178 -34.33 36.54 -37.72
C ASN A 178 -35.08 36.08 -38.98
N LEU A 179 -35.03 34.79 -39.30
CA LEU A 179 -35.75 34.24 -40.45
C LEU A 179 -37.27 34.47 -40.32
N ARG A 180 -37.84 34.25 -39.12
CA ARG A 180 -39.25 34.53 -38.86
C ARG A 180 -39.62 36.00 -39.04
N GLN A 181 -38.75 36.93 -38.62
CA GLN A 181 -38.97 38.36 -38.85
C GLN A 181 -38.94 38.72 -40.35
N VAL A 182 -37.98 38.19 -41.10
CA VAL A 182 -37.88 38.42 -42.56
C VAL A 182 -39.12 37.88 -43.28
N LEU A 183 -39.56 36.66 -42.94
CA LEU A 183 -40.76 36.06 -43.54
C LEU A 183 -42.02 36.89 -43.22
N ARG A 184 -42.15 37.40 -42.00
CA ARG A 184 -43.26 38.28 -41.62
C ARG A 184 -43.25 39.57 -42.44
N ALA A 185 -42.11 40.25 -42.53
CA ALA A 185 -41.98 41.47 -43.33
C ALA A 185 -42.26 41.23 -44.82
N LYS A 186 -41.87 40.06 -45.36
CA LYS A 186 -42.17 39.69 -46.75
C LYS A 186 -43.67 39.48 -46.97
N ALA A 187 -44.35 38.75 -46.07
CA ALA A 187 -45.79 38.53 -46.15
C ALA A 187 -46.59 39.84 -46.03
N GLU A 188 -46.14 40.78 -45.19
CA GLU A 188 -46.74 42.13 -45.10
C GLU A 188 -46.60 42.89 -46.42
N LYS A 189 -45.43 42.87 -47.07
CA LYS A 189 -45.23 43.49 -48.39
C LYS A 189 -46.09 42.86 -49.49
N GLU A 190 -46.18 41.53 -49.53
CA GLU A 190 -47.02 40.83 -50.52
C GLU A 190 -48.50 41.18 -50.34
N ARG A 191 -48.99 41.25 -49.09
CA ARG A 191 -50.35 41.70 -48.78
C ARG A 191 -50.60 43.13 -49.25
N ASP A 192 -49.67 44.05 -48.96
CA ASP A 192 -49.82 45.46 -49.35
C ASP A 192 -49.81 45.62 -50.88
N GLN A 193 -49.00 44.83 -51.58
CA GLN A 193 -48.97 44.78 -53.04
C GLN A 193 -50.29 44.24 -53.62
N LEU A 194 -50.87 43.19 -53.04
CA LEU A 194 -52.19 42.68 -53.41
C LEU A 194 -53.30 43.71 -53.15
N VAL A 195 -53.20 44.50 -52.08
CA VAL A 195 -54.15 45.58 -51.80
C VAL A 195 -54.09 46.64 -52.91
N LEU A 196 -52.88 47.07 -53.30
CA LEU A 196 -52.66 48.04 -54.37
C LEU A 196 -53.19 47.53 -55.72
N GLU A 197 -52.88 46.29 -56.10
CA GLU A 197 -53.41 45.64 -57.31
C GLU A 197 -54.94 45.60 -57.31
N ARG A 198 -55.55 45.19 -56.19
CA ARG A 198 -57.00 45.12 -56.02
C ARG A 198 -57.67 46.49 -56.15
N ASP A 199 -57.06 47.55 -55.62
CA ASP A 199 -57.60 48.90 -55.75
C ASP A 199 -57.41 49.47 -57.16
N ARG A 200 -56.30 49.15 -57.86
CA ARG A 200 -56.15 49.45 -59.29
C ARG A 200 -57.24 48.78 -60.12
N MET A 201 -57.48 47.49 -59.91
CA MET A 201 -58.51 46.74 -60.62
C MET A 201 -59.92 47.27 -60.35
N LYS A 202 -60.23 47.72 -59.13
CA LYS A 202 -61.50 48.39 -58.85
C LYS A 202 -61.66 49.69 -59.64
N GLU A 203 -60.59 50.48 -59.76
CA GLU A 203 -60.62 51.73 -60.50
C GLU A 203 -60.81 51.47 -62.01
N GLU A 204 -60.08 50.50 -62.57
CA GLU A 204 -60.29 50.05 -63.95
C GLU A 204 -61.71 49.51 -64.17
N LYS A 205 -62.25 48.74 -63.23
CA LYS A 205 -63.65 48.27 -63.28
C LYS A 205 -64.63 49.44 -63.32
N LYS A 206 -64.49 50.44 -62.45
CA LYS A 206 -65.34 51.65 -62.46
C LYS A 206 -65.27 52.38 -63.80
N LYS A 207 -64.08 52.50 -64.40
CA LYS A 207 -63.91 53.10 -65.73
C LYS A 207 -64.67 52.33 -66.80
N LEU A 208 -64.54 51.00 -66.82
CA LEU A 208 -65.26 50.14 -67.76
C LEU A 208 -66.78 50.21 -67.55
N GLU A 209 -67.25 50.22 -66.30
CA GLU A 209 -68.67 50.42 -65.97
C GLU A 209 -69.20 51.74 -66.53
N HIS A 210 -68.43 52.82 -66.42
CA HIS A 210 -68.76 54.12 -67.03
C HIS A 210 -68.89 54.02 -68.55
N ILE A 211 -67.91 53.41 -69.22
CA ILE A 211 -67.90 53.24 -70.68
C ILE A 211 -69.11 52.42 -71.15
N ILE A 212 -69.41 51.30 -70.47
CA ILE A 212 -70.59 50.47 -70.77
C ILE A 212 -71.88 51.27 -70.60
N SER A 213 -72.00 52.04 -69.50
CA SER A 213 -73.17 52.89 -69.27
C SER A 213 -73.37 53.91 -70.40
N ASP A 214 -72.30 54.54 -70.86
CA ASP A 214 -72.35 55.50 -71.96
C ASP A 214 -72.65 54.85 -73.31
N MET A 215 -72.06 53.68 -73.60
CA MET A 215 -72.40 52.89 -74.79
C MET A 215 -73.87 52.46 -74.79
N MET A 216 -74.41 52.05 -73.63
CA MET A 216 -75.83 51.68 -73.51
C MET A 216 -76.75 52.88 -73.75
N LYS A 217 -76.41 54.08 -73.24
CA LYS A 217 -77.14 55.32 -73.56
C LYS A 217 -77.10 55.65 -75.05
N GLN A 218 -75.93 55.54 -75.69
CA GLN A 218 -75.80 55.72 -77.13
C GLN A 218 -76.66 54.71 -77.91
N ASN A 219 -76.63 53.44 -77.52
CA ASN A 219 -77.43 52.39 -78.15
C ASN A 219 -78.94 52.63 -77.99
N HIS A 220 -79.40 53.06 -76.81
CA HIS A 220 -80.79 53.52 -76.64
C HIS A 220 -81.12 54.69 -77.57
N GLY A 221 -80.25 55.69 -77.67
CA GLY A 221 -80.41 56.79 -78.63
C GLY A 221 -80.43 56.35 -80.09
N TYR A 222 -79.63 55.34 -80.49
CA TYR A 222 -79.69 54.73 -81.82
C TYR A 222 -80.98 53.95 -82.03
N LYS A 223 -81.42 53.19 -81.02
CA LYS A 223 -82.67 52.41 -81.06
C LYS A 223 -83.90 53.32 -81.19
N ASP A 224 -83.91 54.46 -80.51
CA ASP A 224 -84.97 55.48 -80.64
C ASP A 224 -84.97 56.13 -82.04
N LYS A 225 -83.79 56.40 -82.61
CA LYS A 225 -83.67 56.86 -84.00
C LYS A 225 -84.17 55.81 -84.99
N VAL A 226 -83.81 54.54 -84.82
CA VAL A 226 -84.29 53.42 -85.64
C VAL A 226 -85.80 53.26 -85.51
N LYS A 227 -86.36 53.41 -84.31
CA LYS A 227 -87.81 53.38 -84.08
C LYS A 227 -88.52 54.51 -84.83
N LYS A 228 -87.99 55.74 -84.79
CA LYS A 228 -88.49 56.87 -85.59
C LYS A 228 -88.38 56.61 -87.09
N PHE A 229 -87.27 56.06 -87.58
CA PHE A 229 -87.15 55.67 -89.00
C PHE A 229 -88.17 54.59 -89.39
N LYS A 230 -88.47 53.66 -88.48
CA LYS A 230 -89.48 52.63 -88.70
C LYS A 230 -90.91 53.21 -88.74
N GLU A 231 -91.24 54.13 -87.82
CA GLU A 231 -92.51 54.87 -87.85
C GLU A 231 -92.68 55.70 -89.14
N ILE A 232 -91.59 56.28 -89.69
CA ILE A 232 -91.61 56.97 -90.99
C ILE A 232 -91.82 56.00 -92.17
N CYS A 233 -91.30 54.77 -92.09
CA CYS A 233 -91.47 53.77 -93.14
C CYS A 233 -92.83 53.06 -93.10
N ASP A 234 -93.49 53.00 -91.94
CA ASP A 234 -94.83 52.39 -91.79
C ASP A 234 -95.97 53.36 -92.19
N GLU A 235 -95.65 54.63 -92.51
CA GLU A 235 -96.59 55.65 -93.03
C GLU A 235 -96.63 55.77 -94.57
N PHE A 236 -95.95 54.87 -95.31
CA PHE A 236 -95.95 54.81 -96.78
C PHE A 236 -96.18 53.38 -97.30
#